data_AF-A0A7G2IVW7-F1
#
_entry.id   AF-A0A7G2IVW7-F1
#
_cell.length_a   1.000
_cell.length_b   1.000
_cell.length_c   1.000
_cell.angle_alpha   90.00
_cell.angle_beta   90.00
_cell.angle_gamma   90.00
#
_symmetry.space_group_name_H-M   'P 1'
#
loop_
_entity.id
_entity.type
_entity.pdbx_description
1 polymer ?
#
loop_
_entity_poly.entity_id
_entity_poly.type
_entity_poly.pdbx_seq_one_letter_code
_entity_poly.pdbx_strand_id
1 'polypeptide(L)'
;MLRQFQRRQDELLAEFAQSDLRFLHPSWLVKRIKSAYPQQWEAILEANNQRPPMWLRVNRNHHTRDAWIDLLTAAGLTGFPHPDYPDAVRLETPAPVHALPGFDEGWVTVQDASAQGCVKYLLPKDGEQILDLCCAPGGKNDAHSGSCSAS
;
A
#
# COMPACT_ATOMS: atom_id res chain seq x y z
N MET A 1 -11.99 15.23 32.77
CA MET A 1 -12.19 14.62 31.44
C MET A 1 -11.90 13.11 31.43
N LEU A 2 -10.65 12.64 31.51
CA LEU A 2 -10.35 11.19 31.38
C LEU A 2 -11.02 10.27 32.44
N ARG A 3 -11.07 10.68 33.72
CA ARG A 3 -11.74 9.92 34.80
C ARG A 3 -13.27 9.89 34.71
N GLN A 4 -13.87 10.79 33.93
CA GLN A 4 -15.31 10.81 33.68
C GLN A 4 -15.65 9.88 32.52
N PHE A 5 -14.82 9.89 31.47
CA PHE A 5 -14.91 8.92 30.38
C PHE A 5 -14.82 7.48 30.90
N GLN A 6 -13.82 7.16 31.74
CA GLN A 6 -13.69 5.82 32.34
C GLN A 6 -14.93 5.35 33.12
N ARG A 7 -15.67 6.26 33.75
CA ARG A 7 -16.89 5.93 34.52
C ARG A 7 -18.11 5.69 33.64
N ARG A 8 -18.12 6.24 32.42
CA ARG A 8 -19.23 6.15 31.46
C ARG A 8 -18.82 5.45 30.16
N GLN A 9 -17.71 4.72 30.20
CA GLN A 9 -17.08 4.20 28.99
C GLN A 9 -18.01 3.23 28.25
N ASP A 10 -18.63 2.31 28.97
CA ASP A 10 -19.50 1.30 28.38
C ASP A 10 -20.74 1.93 27.73
N GLU A 11 -21.34 2.93 28.38
CA GLU A 11 -22.48 3.70 27.86
C GLU A 11 -22.11 4.46 26.57
N LEU A 12 -21.00 5.19 26.59
CA LEU A 12 -20.53 5.99 25.46
C LEU A 12 -20.09 5.11 24.27
N LEU A 13 -19.48 3.96 24.52
CA LEU A 13 -19.09 3.02 23.47
C LEU A 13 -20.31 2.34 22.83
N ALA A 14 -21.34 2.01 23.62
CA ALA A 14 -22.58 1.45 23.10
C ALA A 14 -23.33 2.46 22.20
N GLU A 15 -23.40 3.73 22.63
CA GLU A 15 -23.97 4.82 21.82
C GLU A 15 -23.17 5.03 20.52
N PHE A 16 -21.84 5.04 20.62
CA PHE A 16 -20.95 5.18 19.47
C PHE A 16 -21.14 4.05 18.44
N ALA A 17 -21.23 2.80 18.88
CA ALA A 17 -21.38 1.63 18.01
C ALA A 17 -22.71 1.62 17.21
N GLN A 18 -23.75 2.28 17.70
CA GLN A 18 -25.04 2.40 17.00
C GLN A 18 -25.08 3.59 16.03
N SER A 19 -24.10 4.48 16.10
CA SER A 19 -24.04 5.67 15.25
C SER A 19 -23.24 5.46 13.95
N ASP A 20 -23.48 6.29 12.95
CA ASP A 20 -22.65 6.36 11.73
C ASP A 20 -21.19 6.75 12.04
N LEU A 21 -20.88 7.25 13.25
CA LEU A 21 -19.52 7.56 13.69
C LEU A 21 -18.65 6.31 13.87
N ARG A 22 -19.27 5.12 14.02
CA ARG A 22 -18.55 3.84 14.13
C ARG A 22 -17.63 3.58 12.93
N PHE A 23 -17.99 4.13 11.78
CA PHE A 23 -17.20 3.96 10.57
C PHE A 23 -15.96 4.83 10.57
N LEU A 24 -15.76 5.77 11.51
CA LEU A 24 -14.58 6.64 11.60
C LEU A 24 -14.37 7.55 10.37
N HIS A 25 -15.43 7.80 9.59
CA HIS A 25 -15.42 8.67 8.43
C HIS A 25 -16.34 9.88 8.64
N PRO A 26 -16.00 11.07 8.11
CA PRO A 26 -16.89 12.22 8.16
C PRO A 26 -18.18 11.95 7.37
N SER A 27 -19.30 12.50 7.83
CA SER A 27 -20.64 12.21 7.29
C SER A 27 -20.78 12.50 5.79
N TRP A 28 -20.07 13.50 5.25
CA TRP A 28 -20.07 13.81 3.82
C TRP A 28 -19.45 12.69 2.98
N LEU A 29 -18.42 12.02 3.49
CA LEU A 29 -17.71 10.95 2.79
C LEU A 29 -18.53 9.65 2.83
N VAL A 30 -19.12 9.33 3.99
CA VAL A 30 -20.05 8.20 4.13
C VAL A 30 -21.19 8.31 3.13
N LYS A 31 -21.81 9.49 2.99
CA LYS A 31 -22.88 9.74 2.02
C LYS A 31 -22.41 9.55 0.57
N ARG A 32 -21.21 10.04 0.22
CA ARG A 32 -20.65 9.85 -1.12
C ARG A 32 -20.38 8.38 -1.44
N ILE A 33 -19.78 7.63 -0.51
CA ILE A 33 -19.48 6.20 -0.72
C ILE A 33 -20.78 5.40 -0.79
N LYS A 34 -21.78 5.67 0.08
CA LYS A 34 -23.12 5.06 -0.01
C LYS A 34 -23.78 5.29 -1.37
N SER A 35 -23.64 6.50 -1.93
CA SER A 35 -24.21 6.83 -3.25
C SER A 35 -23.47 6.18 -4.42
N ALA A 36 -22.14 6.05 -4.34
CA ALA A 36 -21.33 5.49 -5.41
C ALA A 36 -21.30 3.95 -5.39
N TYR A 37 -21.38 3.34 -4.20
CA TYR A 37 -21.27 1.90 -3.98
C TYR A 37 -22.38 1.38 -3.05
N PRO A 38 -23.67 1.41 -3.45
CA PRO A 38 -24.79 1.12 -2.56
C PRO A 38 -24.76 -0.27 -1.92
N GLN A 39 -24.13 -1.25 -2.57
CA GLN A 39 -24.03 -2.64 -2.09
C GLN A 39 -22.72 -2.93 -1.34
N GLN A 40 -21.72 -2.05 -1.42
CA GLN A 40 -20.35 -2.32 -0.92
C GLN A 40 -19.83 -1.26 0.06
N TRP A 41 -20.61 -0.21 0.32
CA TRP A 41 -20.15 0.94 1.10
C TRP A 41 -19.66 0.56 2.50
N GLU A 42 -20.30 -0.39 3.20
CA GLU A 42 -19.84 -0.84 4.52
C GLU A 42 -18.47 -1.51 4.43
N ALA A 43 -18.28 -2.40 3.45
CA ALA A 43 -17.02 -3.10 3.24
C ALA A 43 -15.88 -2.14 2.87
N ILE A 44 -16.17 -1.09 2.08
CA ILE A 44 -15.19 -0.05 1.73
C ILE A 44 -14.77 0.75 2.97
N LEU A 45 -15.74 1.21 3.77
CA LEU A 45 -15.45 1.97 4.99
C LEU A 45 -14.68 1.13 6.01
N GLU A 46 -15.03 -0.15 6.15
CA GLU A 46 -14.34 -1.08 7.04
C GLU A 46 -12.90 -1.34 6.56
N ALA A 47 -12.71 -1.58 5.27
CA ALA A 47 -11.38 -1.78 4.69
C ALA A 47 -10.47 -0.55 4.87
N ASN A 48 -11.03 0.66 4.76
CA ASN A 48 -10.29 1.91 5.00
C ASN A 48 -9.80 2.06 6.46
N ASN A 49 -10.49 1.42 7.41
CA ASN A 49 -10.11 1.45 8.83
C ASN A 49 -9.07 0.38 9.19
N GLN A 50 -8.81 -0.58 8.29
CA GLN A 50 -7.79 -1.60 8.50
C GLN A 50 -6.39 -0.99 8.36
N ARG A 51 -5.42 -1.58 9.06
CA ARG A 51 -4.01 -1.21 8.84
C ARG A 51 -3.63 -1.58 7.40
N PRO A 52 -3.08 -0.65 6.61
CA PRO A 52 -2.75 -0.94 5.23
C PRO A 52 -1.64 -2.01 5.18
N PRO A 53 -1.77 -3.02 4.30
CA PRO A 53 -0.69 -3.96 4.06
C PRO A 53 0.51 -3.23 3.46
N MET A 54 1.73 -3.64 3.84
CA MET A 54 2.94 -3.14 3.19
C MET A 54 3.21 -3.97 1.94
N TRP A 55 3.04 -3.33 0.79
CA TRP A 55 3.34 -3.88 -0.52
C TRP A 55 4.69 -3.39 -1.02
N LEU A 56 5.42 -4.31 -1.61
CA LEU A 56 6.73 -4.11 -2.20
C LEU A 56 6.68 -4.49 -3.68
N ARG A 57 7.53 -3.85 -4.48
CA ARG A 57 7.79 -4.23 -5.87
C ARG A 57 9.25 -4.69 -5.99
N VAL A 58 9.44 -5.94 -6.39
CA VAL A 58 10.77 -6.50 -6.65
C VAL A 58 11.29 -5.99 -7.99
N ASN A 59 12.53 -5.51 -8.01
CA ASN A 59 13.19 -5.08 -9.23
C ASN A 59 13.70 -6.30 -10.00
N ARG A 60 13.02 -6.63 -11.12
CA ARG A 60 13.33 -7.79 -11.96
C ARG A 60 14.73 -7.75 -12.59
N ASN A 61 15.35 -6.58 -12.67
CA ASN A 61 16.72 -6.45 -13.17
C ASN A 61 17.75 -7.04 -12.21
N HIS A 62 17.40 -7.22 -10.92
CA HIS A 62 18.27 -7.80 -9.89
C HIS A 62 17.83 -9.20 -9.48
N HIS A 63 16.53 -9.40 -9.21
CA HIS A 63 16.01 -10.67 -8.70
C HIS A 63 14.64 -11.00 -9.29
N THR A 64 14.33 -12.30 -9.43
CA THR A 64 12.94 -12.72 -9.58
C THR A 64 12.21 -12.52 -8.25
N ARG A 65 10.88 -12.36 -8.30
CA ARG A 65 10.05 -12.23 -7.09
C ARG A 65 10.30 -13.37 -6.11
N ASP A 66 10.29 -14.60 -6.60
CA ASP A 66 10.41 -15.78 -5.75
C ASP A 66 11.82 -15.88 -5.13
N ALA A 67 12.88 -15.58 -5.90
CA ALA A 67 14.23 -15.52 -5.36
C ALA A 67 14.40 -14.42 -4.30
N TRP A 68 13.72 -13.28 -4.46
CA TRP A 68 13.75 -12.22 -3.46
C TRP A 68 12.94 -12.59 -2.20
N ILE A 69 11.84 -13.34 -2.33
CA ILE A 69 11.11 -13.90 -1.18
C ILE A 69 11.99 -14.87 -0.38
N ASP A 70 12.85 -15.64 -1.03
CA ASP A 70 13.81 -16.51 -0.34
C ASP A 70 14.81 -15.70 0.50
N LEU A 71 15.32 -14.58 -0.05
CA LEU A 71 16.19 -13.65 0.67
C LEU A 71 15.47 -13.00 1.86
N LEU A 72 14.22 -12.61 1.66
CA LEU A 72 13.36 -12.04 2.69
C LEU A 72 13.16 -13.04 3.85
N THR A 73 12.88 -14.30 3.50
CA THR A 73 12.71 -15.39 4.47
C THR A 73 14.00 -15.66 5.23
N ALA A 74 15.15 -15.65 4.55
CA ALA A 74 16.45 -15.79 5.18
C ALA A 74 16.78 -14.63 6.15
N ALA A 75 16.25 -13.43 5.89
CA ALA A 75 16.33 -12.27 6.79
C ALA A 75 15.33 -12.32 7.96
N GLY A 76 14.53 -13.39 8.08
CA GLY A 76 13.56 -13.57 9.15
C GLY A 76 12.23 -12.84 8.93
N LEU A 77 11.94 -12.43 7.70
CA LEU A 77 10.71 -11.74 7.32
C LEU A 77 9.85 -12.63 6.41
N THR A 78 8.53 -12.55 6.55
CA THR A 78 7.59 -13.31 5.72
C THR A 78 6.95 -12.41 4.67
N GLY A 79 6.95 -12.85 3.42
CA GLY A 79 6.29 -12.16 2.30
C GLY A 79 5.44 -13.10 1.46
N PHE A 80 4.35 -12.59 0.88
CA PHE A 80 3.42 -13.33 0.05
C PHE A 80 3.31 -12.74 -1.36
N PRO A 81 3.32 -13.55 -2.42
CA PRO A 81 3.09 -13.07 -3.77
C PRO A 81 1.64 -12.66 -3.99
N HIS A 82 1.38 -11.79 -4.96
CA HIS A 82 0.04 -11.54 -5.49
C HIS A 82 -0.13 -12.24 -6.85
N PRO A 83 -1.24 -12.96 -7.11
CA PRO A 83 -1.45 -13.67 -8.38
C PRO A 83 -1.49 -12.72 -9.58
N ASP A 84 -2.14 -11.56 -9.44
CA ASP A 84 -2.28 -10.60 -10.54
C ASP A 84 -1.08 -9.64 -10.70
N TYR A 85 -0.16 -9.56 -9.74
CA TYR A 85 0.95 -8.61 -9.79
C TYR A 85 2.27 -9.37 -9.68
N PRO A 86 2.97 -9.64 -10.81
CA PRO A 86 4.08 -10.59 -10.86
C PRO A 86 5.29 -10.18 -10.03
N ASP A 87 5.46 -8.88 -9.81
CA ASP A 87 6.58 -8.31 -9.06
C ASP A 87 6.19 -7.90 -7.63
N ALA A 88 4.93 -8.09 -7.25
CA ALA A 88 4.42 -7.66 -5.97
C ALA A 88 4.69 -8.70 -4.88
N VAL A 89 5.17 -8.21 -3.74
CA VAL A 89 5.29 -8.98 -2.50
C VAL A 89 4.58 -8.22 -1.38
N ARG A 90 3.65 -8.86 -0.69
CA ARG A 90 3.00 -8.34 0.53
C ARG A 90 3.74 -8.85 1.74
N LEU A 91 4.25 -7.97 2.59
CA LEU A 91 4.79 -8.40 3.87
C LEU A 91 3.66 -8.88 4.80
N GLU A 92 3.93 -9.92 5.57
CA GLU A 92 3.05 -10.36 6.67
C GLU A 92 2.91 -9.25 7.73
N THR A 93 4.04 -8.66 8.11
CA THR A 93 4.12 -7.54 9.04
C THR A 93 4.94 -6.42 8.41
N PRO A 94 4.45 -5.16 8.41
CA PRO A 94 5.23 -4.03 7.92
C PRO A 94 6.60 -3.92 8.61
N ALA A 95 7.64 -3.70 7.82
CA ALA A 95 9.01 -3.57 8.30
C ALA A 95 9.60 -2.22 7.85
N PRO A 96 10.57 -1.66 8.59
CA PRO A 96 11.28 -0.48 8.12
C PRO A 96 12.11 -0.82 6.88
N VAL A 97 12.27 0.14 5.97
CA VAL A 97 12.90 -0.12 4.66
C VAL A 97 14.35 -0.62 4.74
N HIS A 98 15.10 -0.19 5.75
CA HIS A 98 16.48 -0.64 5.99
C HIS A 98 16.58 -2.11 6.43
N ALA A 99 15.47 -2.73 6.84
CA ALA A 99 15.41 -4.16 7.15
C ALA A 99 15.10 -5.02 5.91
N LEU A 100 14.77 -4.40 4.77
CA LEU A 100 14.45 -5.11 3.54
C LEU A 100 15.75 -5.42 2.78
N PRO A 101 15.97 -6.68 2.36
CA PRO A 101 17.15 -7.05 1.59
C PRO A 101 17.28 -6.24 0.30
N GLY A 102 18.39 -5.52 0.15
CA GLY A 102 18.72 -4.80 -1.07
C GLY A 102 17.98 -3.49 -1.28
N PHE A 103 17.38 -2.89 -0.24
CA PHE A 103 16.59 -1.66 -0.41
C PHE A 103 17.44 -0.49 -0.89
N ASP A 104 18.60 -0.25 -0.26
CA ASP A 104 19.50 0.84 -0.63
C ASP A 104 20.19 0.58 -1.98
N GLU A 105 20.25 -0.69 -2.40
CA GLU A 105 20.76 -1.16 -3.68
C GLU A 105 19.70 -1.16 -4.79
N GLY A 106 18.46 -0.76 -4.51
CA GLY A 106 17.37 -0.67 -5.49
C GLY A 106 16.78 -2.02 -5.92
N TRP A 107 16.98 -3.09 -5.15
CA TRP A 107 16.43 -4.41 -5.43
C TRP A 107 14.91 -4.47 -5.20
N VAL A 108 14.40 -3.56 -4.37
CA VAL A 108 12.99 -3.51 -4.00
C VAL A 108 12.55 -2.08 -3.70
N THR A 109 11.30 -1.74 -4.03
CA THR A 109 10.69 -0.45 -3.67
C THR A 109 9.37 -0.64 -2.92
N VAL A 110 9.01 0.30 -2.04
CA VAL A 110 7.69 0.32 -1.38
C VAL A 110 6.66 0.88 -2.36
N GLN A 111 5.71 0.03 -2.79
CA GLN A 111 4.69 0.42 -3.77
C GLN A 111 3.44 -0.47 -3.63
N ASP A 112 2.27 0.16 -3.48
CA ASP A 112 0.98 -0.53 -3.43
C ASP A 112 0.75 -1.40 -4.66
N ALA A 113 0.17 -2.59 -4.47
CA ALA A 113 -0.12 -3.53 -5.55
C ALA A 113 -0.97 -2.92 -6.68
N SER A 114 -1.98 -2.12 -6.34
CA SER A 114 -2.84 -1.46 -7.34
C SER A 114 -2.05 -0.48 -8.21
N ALA A 115 -1.07 0.22 -7.63
CA ALA A 115 -0.20 1.15 -8.35
C ALA A 115 0.78 0.45 -9.30
N GLN A 116 1.20 -0.79 -8.97
CA GLN A 116 2.02 -1.62 -9.87
C GLN A 116 1.22 -2.01 -11.13
N GLY A 117 -0.09 -2.21 -10.98
CA GLY A 117 -1.00 -2.52 -12.08
C GLY A 117 -1.06 -1.45 -13.18
N CYS A 118 -0.76 -0.19 -12.87
CA CYS A 118 -0.77 0.90 -13.86
C CYS A 118 0.19 0.64 -15.03
N VAL A 119 1.33 -0.01 -14.78
CA VAL A 119 2.34 -0.29 -15.82
C VAL A 119 1.80 -1.26 -16.89
N LYS A 120 0.91 -2.20 -16.51
CA LYS A 120 0.29 -3.13 -17.46
C LYS A 120 -0.53 -2.42 -18.55
N TYR A 121 -1.11 -1.26 -18.22
CA TYR A 121 -1.91 -0.47 -19.15
C TYR A 121 -1.06 0.53 -19.95
N LEU A 122 0.11 0.92 -19.42
CA LEU A 122 0.99 1.90 -20.06
C LEU A 122 1.81 1.31 -21.22
N LEU A 123 2.09 -0.01 -21.20
CA LEU A 123 2.86 -0.73 -22.25
C LEU A 123 4.08 0.05 -22.78
N PRO A 124 4.97 0.52 -21.90
CA PRO A 124 6.10 1.34 -22.31
C PRO A 124 7.06 0.55 -23.20
N LYS A 125 7.59 1.20 -24.24
CA LYS A 125 8.61 0.60 -25.13
C LYS A 125 9.98 1.21 -24.88
N ASP A 126 11.02 0.41 -25.10
CA ASP A 126 12.40 0.86 -25.02
C ASP A 126 12.62 2.08 -25.94
N GLY A 127 13.13 3.18 -25.38
CA GLY A 127 13.41 4.43 -26.10
C GLY A 127 12.32 5.51 -25.99
N GLU A 128 11.21 5.26 -25.30
CA GLU A 128 10.17 6.28 -25.06
C GLU A 128 10.51 7.18 -23.87
N GLN A 129 10.30 8.50 -24.01
CA GLN A 129 10.36 9.43 -22.88
C GLN A 129 9.01 9.42 -22.16
N ILE A 130 9.00 8.93 -20.92
CA ILE A 130 7.78 8.80 -20.11
C ILE A 130 7.85 9.80 -18.96
N LEU A 131 6.84 10.66 -18.87
CA LEU A 131 6.68 11.65 -17.81
C LEU A 131 5.70 11.13 -16.74
N ASP A 132 6.18 10.87 -15.51
CA ASP A 132 5.32 10.58 -14.36
C ASP A 132 5.00 11.88 -13.58
N LEU A 133 3.82 12.44 -13.84
CA LEU A 133 3.38 13.76 -13.36
C LEU A 133 3.02 13.83 -11.87
N CYS A 134 2.99 12.70 -11.13
CA CYS A 134 2.62 12.65 -9.71
C CYS A 134 3.54 11.75 -8.85
N CYS A 135 4.85 11.72 -9.16
CA CYS A 135 5.80 10.81 -8.51
C CYS A 135 6.32 11.34 -7.16
N ALA A 136 5.51 11.20 -6.10
CA ALA A 136 5.99 11.30 -4.72
C ALA A 136 5.59 10.02 -3.96
N PRO A 137 6.53 9.20 -3.43
CA PRO A 137 8.00 9.34 -3.38
C PRO A 137 8.71 8.37 -4.36
N GLY A 138 8.67 8.61 -5.66
CA GLY A 138 9.62 8.00 -6.62
C GLY A 138 9.43 6.53 -7.03
N GLY A 139 8.57 5.74 -6.37
CA GLY A 139 8.52 4.27 -6.57
C GLY A 139 8.16 3.77 -7.98
N LYS A 140 7.74 4.65 -8.91
CA LYS A 140 7.46 4.27 -10.31
C LYS A 140 8.69 4.36 -11.22
N ASN A 141 9.76 5.07 -10.83
CA ASN A 141 10.84 5.45 -11.74
C ASN A 141 12.02 4.45 -11.83
N ASP A 142 12.23 3.53 -10.88
CA ASP A 142 13.45 2.69 -10.87
C ASP A 142 13.52 1.55 -11.91
N ALA A 143 12.66 1.56 -12.94
CA ALA A 143 12.64 0.52 -13.97
C ALA A 143 13.64 0.76 -15.13
N HIS A 144 14.34 1.91 -15.19
CA HIS A 144 15.33 2.19 -16.24
C HIS A 144 16.43 3.16 -15.76
N SER A 145 17.68 2.72 -15.87
CA SER A 145 18.90 3.47 -15.53
C SER A 145 19.09 4.75 -16.37
N GLY A 146 19.45 5.88 -15.74
CA GLY A 146 19.96 7.06 -16.44
C GLY A 146 20.15 8.27 -15.52
N SER A 147 21.39 8.71 -15.36
CA SER A 147 21.84 9.88 -14.59
C SER A 147 20.96 11.13 -14.79
N CYS A 148 20.44 11.68 -13.69
CA CYS A 148 19.80 12.99 -13.67
C CYS A 148 20.86 14.07 -13.42
N SER A 149 21.33 14.73 -14.48
CA SER A 149 22.05 16.00 -14.38
C SER A 149 21.05 17.14 -14.38
N ALA A 150 20.94 17.84 -13.25
CA ALA A 150 20.17 19.09 -13.16
C ALA A 150 20.90 20.21 -13.93
N SER A 151 20.17 20.91 -14.77
CA SER A 151 20.47 22.28 -15.23
C SER A 151 19.19 23.09 -15.17
#